data_AF-A0A0U1QX11-F1
#
_entry.id   AF-A0A0U1QX11-F1
#
_cell.length_a   1.000
_cell.length_b   1.000
_cell.length_c   1.000
_cell.angle_alpha   90.00
_cell.angle_beta   90.00
_cell.angle_gamma   90.00
#
_symmetry.space_group_name_H-M   'P 1'
#
loop_
_entity.id
_entity.type
_entity.pdbx_description
1 polymer ?
#
loop_
_entity_poly.entity_id
_entity_poly.type
_entity_poly.pdbx_seq_one_letter_code
_entity_poly.pdbx_strand_id
1 'polypeptide(L)'
;MWVLPINSNPTVLHPPMVDRVYIDRQIDELELYFCPDTGKCKKLTTEMRVRNEIYKNLDYFYYFLEKSYTSVALSLLIVEQAWTNTHQPVSRGNIKPEYRLDDYRRESLCEFAIREILKTVDEAIISQPSTTDSFTKKKNKKAYEDIISMVSYLVGLTKDKIQGAKQRYGSDPITQVLFQEFNKRNIFHDYSGNEQDVLKEAMNGIVYSCYKFYSEKEKLPSVDVIKKIMKEVPQSINYPDSETAAYRLISKIIIDPIIMGVNYEKHYHLLHLNALAKTLIAKDIPDSHNHKYKHYLDDNLNNNKFIRLFFLDKTFDIRKSELYQRVEQHLREINENISADDILRCCKDYYEFAREKYALKIPSLAEVEFTEQLTRSGHISAAIEHRRHGTYLPRTV
;
A
#
# COMPACT_ATOMS: atom_id res chain seq x y z
N MET A 1 9.66 16.19 2.90
CA MET A 1 10.32 16.92 3.99
C MET A 1 9.33 18.00 4.35
N TRP A 2 8.55 17.79 5.40
CA TRP A 2 7.44 18.68 5.77
C TRP A 2 7.95 19.56 6.90
N VAL A 3 8.09 20.85 6.62
CA VAL A 3 8.43 21.87 7.62
C VAL A 3 7.22 22.79 7.68
N LEU A 4 6.44 22.70 8.74
CA LEU A 4 5.54 23.80 9.09
C LEU A 4 6.36 24.85 9.85
N PRO A 5 6.21 26.14 9.52
CA PRO A 5 6.72 27.20 10.36
C PRO A 5 5.77 27.31 11.57
N ILE A 6 6.09 26.63 12.68
CA ILE A 6 5.52 26.99 13.99
C ILE A 6 6.24 28.27 14.42
N ASN A 7 5.89 29.38 13.79
CA ASN A 7 6.42 30.69 14.14
C ASN A 7 5.40 31.76 13.80
N SER A 8 4.28 31.80 14.53
CA SER A 8 3.43 33.00 14.59
C SER A 8 2.33 32.91 15.65
N ASN A 9 2.62 32.45 16.86
CA ASN A 9 1.79 32.78 18.02
C ASN A 9 2.68 33.26 19.16
N PRO A 10 2.70 34.57 19.49
CA PRO A 10 3.65 35.15 20.45
C PRO A 10 3.41 34.73 21.91
N THR A 11 2.40 33.90 22.16
CA THR A 11 1.96 33.45 23.50
C THR A 11 2.34 32.00 23.83
N VAL A 12 2.80 31.20 22.87
CA VAL A 12 3.34 29.86 23.17
C VAL A 12 4.83 29.98 23.45
N LEU A 13 5.18 29.99 24.73
CA LEU A 13 6.57 29.93 25.13
C LEU A 13 7.04 28.49 24.96
N HIS A 14 8.24 28.26 24.42
CA HIS A 14 8.85 26.95 24.58
C HIS A 14 9.33 26.77 26.02
N PRO A 15 9.59 25.54 26.47
CA PRO A 15 10.28 25.32 27.73
C PRO A 15 11.58 26.14 27.80
N PRO A 16 12.02 26.55 29.01
CA PRO A 16 13.32 27.17 29.20
C PRO A 16 14.44 26.38 28.50
N MET A 17 15.46 27.07 27.98
CA MET A 17 16.55 26.44 27.22
C MET A 17 17.21 25.26 27.95
N VAL A 18 17.40 25.38 29.27
CA VAL A 18 17.98 24.32 30.10
C VAL A 18 17.09 23.08 30.10
N ASP A 19 15.78 23.27 30.22
CA ASP A 19 14.80 22.18 30.20
C ASP A 19 14.74 21.54 28.81
N ARG A 20 14.79 22.33 27.74
CA ARG A 20 14.86 21.82 26.36
C ARG A 20 16.07 20.93 26.14
N VAL A 21 17.27 21.36 26.55
CA VAL A 21 18.49 20.55 26.41
C VAL A 21 18.39 19.24 27.20
N TYR A 22 17.80 19.29 28.40
CA TYR A 22 17.56 18.09 29.21
C TYR A 22 16.57 17.14 28.52
N ILE A 23 15.44 17.66 28.03
CA ILE A 23 14.40 16.88 27.35
C ILE A 23 14.95 16.27 26.06
N ASP A 24 15.66 17.04 25.23
CA ASP A 24 16.28 16.56 23.99
C ASP A 24 17.19 15.36 24.28
N ARG A 25 18.02 15.46 25.32
CA ARG A 25 18.85 14.32 25.75
C ARG A 25 18.02 13.12 26.19
N GLN A 26 16.89 13.32 26.87
CA GLN A 26 16.01 12.21 27.25
C GLN A 26 15.31 11.57 26.03
N ILE A 27 14.96 12.36 25.00
CA ILE A 27 14.41 11.87 23.73
C ILE A 27 15.48 11.09 22.96
N ASP A 28 16.71 11.60 22.87
CA ASP A 28 17.83 10.89 22.25
C ASP A 28 18.11 9.56 22.97
N GLU A 29 18.09 9.57 24.30
CA GLU A 29 18.18 8.34 25.09
C GLU A 29 16.97 7.41 24.84
N LEU A 30 15.75 7.94 24.68
CA LEU A 30 14.59 7.13 24.34
C LEU A 30 14.77 6.44 23.00
N GLU A 31 15.22 7.15 21.97
CA GLU A 31 15.51 6.62 20.63
C GLU A 31 16.61 5.55 20.65
N LEU A 32 17.73 5.79 21.34
CA LEU A 32 18.86 4.86 21.40
C LEU A 32 18.50 3.49 22.01
N TYR A 33 17.51 3.44 22.88
CA TYR A 33 17.09 2.23 23.60
C TYR A 33 15.70 1.72 23.19
N PHE A 34 15.11 2.35 22.17
CA PHE A 34 13.86 1.89 21.58
C PHE A 34 14.15 0.65 20.73
N CYS A 35 13.73 -0.52 21.22
CA CYS A 35 13.99 -1.80 20.54
C CYS A 35 12.77 -2.21 19.70
N PRO A 36 12.81 -2.05 18.37
CA PRO A 36 11.64 -2.18 17.51
C PRO A 36 10.97 -3.56 17.58
N ASP A 37 11.80 -4.60 17.66
CA ASP A 37 11.38 -5.99 17.55
C ASP A 37 10.57 -6.49 18.76
N THR A 38 10.60 -5.74 19.88
CA THR A 38 10.00 -6.19 21.15
C THR A 38 8.93 -5.26 21.70
N GLY A 39 8.82 -4.02 21.19
CA GLY A 39 7.96 -2.98 21.80
C GLY A 39 8.39 -2.59 23.22
N LYS A 40 9.58 -3.00 23.67
CA LYS A 40 10.08 -2.70 25.02
C LYS A 40 11.08 -1.55 24.98
N CYS A 41 10.75 -0.44 25.62
CA CYS A 41 11.71 0.59 26.02
C CYS A 41 12.67 -0.03 27.06
N LYS A 42 13.95 -0.22 26.70
CA LYS A 42 14.92 -0.89 27.59
C LYS A 42 15.28 -0.11 28.87
N LYS A 43 14.75 1.11 29.06
CA LYS A 43 14.89 1.89 30.30
C LYS A 43 13.55 2.50 30.72
N LEU A 44 12.84 1.78 31.60
CA LEU A 44 11.60 2.23 32.24
C LEU A 44 11.75 3.65 32.83
N THR A 45 12.94 3.98 33.36
CA THR A 45 13.21 5.30 33.97
C THR A 45 13.19 6.46 32.98
N THR A 46 13.73 6.28 31.77
CA THR A 46 13.77 7.35 30.75
C THR A 46 12.36 7.55 30.17
N GLU A 47 11.67 6.45 29.88
CA GLU A 47 10.26 6.47 29.44
C GLU A 47 9.35 7.17 30.46
N MET A 48 9.45 6.82 31.74
CA MET A 48 8.68 7.47 32.81
C MET A 48 9.02 8.96 32.95
N ARG A 49 10.31 9.33 32.82
CA ARG A 49 10.71 10.75 32.82
C ARG A 49 10.05 11.49 31.67
N VAL A 50 10.24 11.02 30.43
CA VAL A 50 9.64 11.66 29.24
C VAL A 50 8.11 11.74 29.37
N ARG A 51 7.44 10.67 29.82
CA ARG A 51 5.99 10.69 30.11
C ARG A 51 5.60 11.77 31.11
N ASN A 52 6.33 11.90 32.21
CA ASN A 52 6.05 12.93 33.22
C ASN A 52 6.29 14.34 32.67
N GLU A 53 7.24 14.52 31.76
CA GLU A 53 7.59 15.81 31.14
C GLU A 53 6.58 16.24 30.06
N ILE A 54 6.07 15.31 29.23
CA ILE A 54 5.12 15.60 28.13
C ILE A 54 3.94 16.46 28.58
N TYR A 55 3.54 16.27 29.84
CA TYR A 55 2.27 16.75 30.37
C TYR A 55 2.39 17.81 31.46
N LYS A 56 3.58 18.39 31.67
CA LYS A 56 3.79 19.43 32.70
C LYS A 56 2.97 20.69 32.45
N ASN A 57 3.01 21.22 31.21
CA ASN A 57 2.22 22.38 30.78
C ASN A 57 2.09 22.38 29.23
N LEU A 58 1.43 23.40 28.67
CA LEU A 58 1.22 23.53 27.23
C LEU A 58 2.52 23.73 26.45
N ASP A 59 3.45 24.53 26.97
CA ASP A 59 4.75 24.82 26.36
C ASP A 59 5.57 23.54 26.10
N TYR A 60 5.63 22.67 27.11
CA TYR A 60 6.28 21.36 27.01
C TYR A 60 5.58 20.49 25.98
N PHE A 61 4.25 20.41 26.04
CA PHE A 61 3.47 19.61 25.12
C PHE A 61 3.70 20.03 23.65
N TYR A 62 3.68 21.33 23.36
CA TYR A 62 3.97 21.84 22.01
C TYR A 62 5.39 21.52 21.55
N TYR A 63 6.37 21.63 22.44
CA TYR A 63 7.74 21.23 22.14
C TYR A 63 7.87 19.73 21.84
N PHE A 64 7.16 18.86 22.58
CA PHE A 64 7.13 17.43 22.27
C PHE A 64 6.41 17.11 20.95
N LEU A 65 5.33 17.83 20.60
CA LEU A 65 4.69 17.69 19.29
C LEU A 65 5.68 18.01 18.16
N GLU A 66 6.42 19.10 18.27
CA GLU A 66 7.47 19.46 17.30
C GLU A 66 8.54 18.38 17.19
N LYS A 67 9.00 17.83 18.31
CA LYS A 67 10.02 16.76 18.32
C LYS A 67 9.51 15.43 17.77
N SER A 68 8.22 15.14 17.94
CA SER A 68 7.60 13.90 17.45
C SER A 68 7.67 13.73 15.93
N TYR A 69 7.85 14.81 15.17
CA TYR A 69 8.08 14.73 13.72
C TYR A 69 9.40 14.05 13.34
N THR A 70 10.35 14.02 14.26
CA THR A 70 11.70 13.47 14.04
C THR A 70 12.01 12.25 14.90
N SER A 71 11.20 11.99 15.94
CA SER A 71 11.39 10.88 16.88
C SER A 71 10.21 9.91 16.84
N VAL A 72 10.45 8.72 16.27
CA VAL A 72 9.46 7.63 16.19
C VAL A 72 9.14 7.10 17.59
N ALA A 73 10.16 6.96 18.44
CA ALA A 73 9.98 6.48 19.81
C ALA A 73 9.07 7.42 20.61
N LEU A 74 9.20 8.73 20.40
CA LEU A 74 8.33 9.72 21.03
C LEU A 74 6.89 9.65 20.49
N SER A 75 6.68 9.52 19.18
CA SER A 75 5.33 9.34 18.62
C SER A 75 4.61 8.14 19.25
N LEU A 76 5.33 7.02 19.37
CA LEU A 76 4.81 5.79 19.95
C LEU A 76 4.49 5.96 21.43
N LEU A 77 5.36 6.65 22.17
CA LEU A 77 5.13 6.96 23.58
C LEU A 77 3.88 7.82 23.81
N ILE A 78 3.67 8.84 22.97
CA ILE A 78 2.49 9.71 23.02
C ILE A 78 1.21 8.89 22.78
N VAL A 79 1.21 8.01 21.78
CA VAL A 79 0.06 7.14 21.47
C VAL A 79 -0.24 6.17 22.60
N GLU A 80 0.76 5.46 23.12
CA GLU A 80 0.59 4.51 24.23
C GLU A 80 0.03 5.21 25.48
N GLN A 81 0.51 6.42 25.78
CA GLN A 81 0.02 7.20 26.90
C GLN A 81 -1.42 7.70 26.68
N ALA A 82 -1.75 8.23 25.49
CA ALA A 82 -3.10 8.67 25.16
C ALA A 82 -4.10 7.51 25.18
N TRP A 83 -3.69 6.34 24.70
CA TRP A 83 -4.49 5.12 24.76
C TRP A 83 -4.75 4.69 26.21
N THR A 84 -3.70 4.67 27.03
CA THR A 84 -3.78 4.33 28.46
C THR A 84 -4.70 5.31 29.19
N ASN A 85 -4.55 6.62 28.98
CA ASN A 85 -5.38 7.64 29.64
C ASN A 85 -6.86 7.55 29.24
N THR A 86 -7.14 7.16 27.99
CA THR A 86 -8.50 7.02 27.49
C THR A 86 -9.19 5.77 28.01
N HIS A 87 -8.46 4.66 28.12
CA HIS A 87 -9.03 3.36 28.48
C HIS A 87 -8.73 2.91 29.92
N GLN A 88 -8.05 3.73 30.73
CA GLN A 88 -7.89 3.47 32.14
C GLN A 88 -9.27 3.39 32.82
N PRO A 89 -9.56 2.34 33.61
CA PRO A 89 -10.84 2.21 34.28
C PRO A 89 -11.01 3.34 35.28
N VAL A 90 -11.99 4.20 35.05
CA VAL A 90 -12.50 5.12 36.06
C VAL A 90 -13.22 4.24 37.09
N SER A 91 -12.61 4.08 38.27
CA SER A 91 -13.08 3.41 39.50
C SER A 91 -12.68 1.95 39.76
N ARG A 92 -12.13 1.78 40.97
CA ARG A 92 -11.86 0.51 41.68
C ARG A 92 -13.17 -0.28 41.83
N GLY A 93 -13.25 -1.49 41.28
CA GLY A 93 -14.32 -2.42 41.65
C GLY A 93 -14.69 -3.46 40.61
N ASN A 94 -14.48 -3.20 39.32
CA ASN A 94 -14.76 -4.19 38.27
C ASN A 94 -13.51 -4.41 37.44
N ILE A 95 -13.03 -5.66 37.47
CA ILE A 95 -11.94 -6.18 36.64
C ILE A 95 -12.46 -6.21 35.19
N LYS A 96 -12.55 -5.05 34.54
CA LYS A 96 -12.57 -5.01 33.07
C LYS A 96 -11.17 -5.36 32.60
N PRO A 97 -11.02 -6.10 31.49
CA PRO A 97 -9.71 -6.39 30.94
C PRO A 97 -8.95 -5.08 30.71
N GLU A 98 -7.67 -5.04 31.07
CA GLU A 98 -6.80 -3.94 30.69
C GLU A 98 -6.85 -3.82 29.16
N TYR A 99 -7.40 -2.73 28.64
CA TYR A 99 -7.44 -2.44 27.21
C TYR A 99 -6.03 -2.07 26.75
N ARG A 100 -5.22 -3.07 26.44
CA ARG A 100 -3.84 -2.87 25.97
C ARG A 100 -3.87 -2.52 24.49
N LEU A 101 -3.11 -1.51 24.08
CA LEU A 101 -3.02 -1.13 22.66
C LEU A 101 -2.55 -2.31 21.81
N ASP A 102 -1.67 -3.17 22.34
CA ASP A 102 -1.23 -4.41 21.70
C ASP A 102 -2.38 -5.24 21.09
N ASP A 103 -3.51 -5.35 21.80
CA ASP A 103 -4.64 -6.19 21.37
C ASP A 103 -5.45 -5.58 20.22
N TYR A 104 -5.40 -4.25 20.07
CA TYR A 104 -6.21 -3.48 19.11
C TYR A 104 -5.37 -2.79 18.02
N ARG A 105 -4.04 -2.85 18.14
CA ARG A 105 -3.10 -2.10 17.30
C ARG A 105 -3.32 -2.43 15.82
N ARG A 106 -3.33 -3.71 15.47
CA ARG A 106 -3.47 -4.14 14.07
C ARG A 106 -4.74 -3.58 13.44
N GLU A 107 -5.88 -3.75 14.11
CA GLU A 107 -7.18 -3.26 13.62
C GLU A 107 -7.19 -1.74 13.49
N SER A 108 -6.64 -1.03 14.47
CA SER A 108 -6.57 0.43 14.45
C SER A 108 -5.68 0.96 13.33
N LEU A 109 -4.54 0.32 13.07
CA LEU A 109 -3.64 0.66 11.98
C LEU A 109 -4.24 0.35 10.60
N CYS A 110 -5.00 -0.75 10.49
CA CYS A 110 -5.79 -1.04 9.30
C CYS A 110 -6.82 0.07 9.02
N GLU A 111 -7.54 0.51 10.06
CA GLU A 111 -8.49 1.62 9.96
C GLU A 111 -7.83 2.91 9.50
N PHE A 112 -6.69 3.25 10.09
CA PHE A 112 -5.90 4.41 9.68
C PHE A 112 -5.55 4.35 8.18
N ALA A 113 -4.98 3.22 7.71
CA ALA A 113 -4.58 3.08 6.32
C ALA A 113 -5.77 3.19 5.33
N ILE A 114 -6.91 2.57 5.65
CA ILE A 114 -8.11 2.66 4.81
C ILE A 114 -8.62 4.11 4.74
N ARG A 115 -8.60 4.83 5.87
CA ARG A 115 -9.04 6.23 5.94
C ARG A 115 -8.13 7.16 5.18
N GLU A 116 -6.81 6.96 5.25
CA GLU A 116 -5.86 7.74 4.45
C GLU A 116 -6.10 7.56 2.95
N ILE A 117 -6.41 6.34 2.50
CA ILE A 117 -6.80 6.09 1.10
C ILE A 117 -8.12 6.82 0.77
N LEU A 118 -9.14 6.73 1.62
CA LEU A 118 -10.43 7.40 1.42
C LEU A 118 -10.29 8.94 1.36
N LYS A 119 -9.40 9.53 2.16
CA LYS A 119 -9.17 10.97 2.18
C LYS A 119 -8.73 11.51 0.82
N THR A 120 -7.87 10.77 0.10
CA THR A 120 -7.44 11.16 -1.26
C THR A 120 -8.58 11.16 -2.27
N VAL A 121 -9.60 10.32 -2.06
CA VAL A 121 -10.81 10.30 -2.87
C VAL A 121 -11.70 11.49 -2.56
N ASP A 122 -11.88 11.85 -1.29
CA ASP A 122 -12.64 13.06 -0.93
C ASP A 122 -11.99 14.31 -1.56
N GLU A 123 -10.65 14.43 -1.51
CA GLU A 123 -9.90 15.50 -2.19
C GLU A 123 -10.11 15.46 -3.72
N ALA A 124 -10.04 14.28 -4.34
CA ALA A 124 -10.27 14.12 -5.76
C ALA A 124 -11.71 14.51 -6.17
N ILE A 125 -12.72 14.16 -5.38
CA ILE A 125 -14.12 14.52 -5.62
C ILE A 125 -14.34 16.03 -5.45
N ILE A 126 -13.73 16.64 -4.43
CA ILE A 126 -13.78 18.09 -4.19
C ILE A 126 -13.15 18.85 -5.36
N SER A 127 -12.05 18.34 -5.92
CA SER A 127 -11.35 18.94 -7.06
C SER A 127 -12.10 18.86 -8.39
N GLN A 128 -13.20 18.11 -8.48
CA GLN A 128 -13.99 18.00 -9.71
C GLN A 128 -14.64 19.34 -10.09
N PRO A 129 -14.73 19.66 -11.40
CA PRO A 129 -15.34 20.90 -11.88
C PRO A 129 -16.71 21.14 -11.25
N SER A 130 -17.02 22.40 -10.94
CA SER A 130 -18.32 22.82 -10.37
C SER A 130 -19.50 22.47 -11.27
N THR A 131 -19.26 22.26 -12.57
CA THR A 131 -20.24 21.79 -13.57
C THR A 131 -20.61 20.32 -13.43
N THR A 132 -19.87 19.54 -12.64
CA THR A 132 -20.21 18.13 -12.35
C THR A 132 -21.40 18.09 -11.40
N ASP A 133 -22.51 17.52 -11.84
CA ASP A 133 -23.72 17.45 -11.03
C ASP A 133 -23.54 16.60 -9.75
N SER A 134 -24.39 16.86 -8.75
CA SER A 134 -24.32 16.20 -7.44
C SER A 134 -24.55 14.69 -7.54
N PHE A 135 -25.34 14.26 -8.53
CA PHE A 135 -25.61 12.85 -8.79
C PHE A 135 -24.36 12.10 -9.23
N THR A 136 -23.61 12.66 -10.18
CA THR A 136 -22.35 12.11 -10.69
C THR A 136 -21.29 12.07 -9.60
N LYS A 137 -21.17 13.13 -8.78
CA LYS A 137 -20.27 13.12 -7.62
C LYS A 137 -20.60 11.99 -6.64
N LYS A 138 -21.89 11.77 -6.35
CA LYS A 138 -22.35 10.67 -5.46
C LYS A 138 -22.09 9.29 -6.07
N LYS A 139 -22.33 9.12 -7.38
CA LYS A 139 -22.03 7.88 -8.10
C LYS A 139 -20.53 7.56 -8.07
N ASN A 140 -19.69 8.56 -8.33
CA ASN A 140 -18.23 8.43 -8.30
C ASN A 140 -17.73 8.07 -6.90
N LYS A 141 -18.27 8.73 -5.86
CA LYS A 141 -17.94 8.41 -4.47
C LYS A 141 -18.18 6.94 -4.16
N LYS A 142 -19.35 6.43 -4.52
CA LYS A 142 -19.71 5.02 -4.31
C LYS A 142 -18.78 4.07 -5.07
N ALA A 143 -18.45 4.39 -6.34
CA ALA A 143 -17.52 3.58 -7.13
C ALA A 143 -16.14 3.50 -6.46
N TYR A 144 -15.61 4.63 -5.98
CA TYR A 144 -14.35 4.63 -5.23
C TYR A 144 -14.42 3.84 -3.93
N GLU A 145 -15.50 3.94 -3.15
CA GLU A 145 -15.68 3.12 -1.95
C GLU A 145 -15.67 1.62 -2.26
N ASP A 146 -16.31 1.21 -3.36
CA ASP A 146 -16.32 -0.18 -3.83
C ASP A 146 -14.90 -0.64 -4.21
N ILE A 147 -14.16 0.17 -4.97
CA ILE A 147 -12.78 -0.11 -5.37
C ILE A 147 -11.87 -0.21 -4.13
N ILE A 148 -11.94 0.75 -3.21
CA ILE A 148 -11.10 0.78 -2.01
C ILE A 148 -11.44 -0.39 -1.09
N SER A 149 -12.72 -0.77 -0.93
CA SER A 149 -13.10 -1.94 -0.13
C SER A 149 -12.41 -3.19 -0.65
N MET A 150 -12.45 -3.38 -1.96
CA MET A 150 -11.85 -4.54 -2.61
C MET A 150 -10.33 -4.52 -2.58
N VAL A 151 -9.68 -3.39 -2.88
CA VAL A 151 -8.21 -3.24 -2.77
C VAL A 151 -7.77 -3.47 -1.34
N SER A 152 -8.46 -2.90 -0.35
CA SER A 152 -8.17 -3.07 1.08
C SER A 152 -8.28 -4.52 1.51
N TYR A 153 -9.26 -5.25 0.98
CA TYR A 153 -9.37 -6.70 1.18
C TYR A 153 -8.19 -7.43 0.55
N LEU A 154 -7.86 -7.16 -0.72
CA LEU A 154 -6.77 -7.82 -1.43
C LEU A 154 -5.40 -7.60 -0.76
N VAL A 155 -5.19 -6.43 -0.15
CA VAL A 155 -3.96 -6.10 0.58
C VAL A 155 -4.03 -6.34 2.10
N GLY A 156 -5.05 -7.05 2.59
CA GLY A 156 -5.09 -7.56 3.98
C GLY A 156 -5.42 -6.52 5.06
N LEU A 157 -5.91 -5.33 4.67
CA LEU A 157 -6.35 -4.28 5.59
C LEU A 157 -7.75 -4.56 6.17
N THR A 158 -8.58 -5.35 5.48
CA THR A 158 -9.92 -5.74 5.94
C THR A 158 -10.25 -7.16 5.50
N LYS A 159 -11.14 -7.83 6.24
CA LYS A 159 -11.70 -9.13 5.86
C LYS A 159 -12.95 -8.99 4.99
N ASP A 160 -13.54 -7.80 4.94
CA ASP A 160 -14.78 -7.54 4.18
C ASP A 160 -14.45 -6.95 2.80
N LYS A 161 -14.66 -7.75 1.75
CA LYS A 161 -14.44 -7.35 0.35
C LYS A 161 -15.40 -6.26 -0.13
N ILE A 162 -16.61 -6.18 0.42
CA ILE A 162 -17.73 -5.37 -0.13
C ILE A 162 -17.94 -4.08 0.67
N GLN A 163 -17.85 -4.15 1.99
CA GLN A 163 -18.05 -3.03 2.91
C GLN A 163 -16.77 -2.57 3.59
N GLY A 164 -15.62 -3.16 3.22
CA GLY A 164 -14.33 -2.92 3.86
C GLY A 164 -13.95 -1.46 4.04
N ALA A 165 -14.31 -0.58 3.12
CA ALA A 165 -14.08 0.86 3.20
C ALA A 165 -15.37 1.69 3.38
N LYS A 166 -16.54 1.08 3.24
CA LYS A 166 -17.82 1.79 3.35
C LYS A 166 -18.06 2.22 4.79
N GLN A 167 -18.63 3.41 4.95
CA GLN A 167 -18.99 3.99 6.25
C GLN A 167 -17.81 4.18 7.22
N ARG A 168 -16.55 4.01 6.79
CA ARG A 168 -15.36 4.30 7.60
C ARG A 168 -15.00 5.80 7.62
N TYR A 169 -16.00 6.67 7.48
CA TYR A 169 -15.82 8.12 7.61
C TYR A 169 -15.61 8.50 9.09
N GLY A 170 -14.73 9.46 9.37
CA GLY A 170 -14.38 9.91 10.74
C GLY A 170 -12.90 9.65 11.10
N SER A 171 -12.57 9.65 12.39
CA SER A 171 -11.20 9.36 12.89
C SER A 171 -11.01 7.86 13.19
N ASP A 172 -9.84 7.28 12.90
CA ASP A 172 -9.46 5.93 13.36
C ASP A 172 -9.27 5.89 14.89
N PRO A 173 -9.26 4.71 15.53
CA PRO A 173 -9.18 4.60 16.99
C PRO A 173 -7.97 5.31 17.60
N ILE A 174 -6.81 5.29 16.94
CA ILE A 174 -5.60 5.95 17.45
C ILE A 174 -5.76 7.47 17.35
N THR A 175 -6.22 7.97 16.20
CA THR A 175 -6.52 9.40 16.04
C THR A 175 -7.61 9.86 17.01
N GLN A 176 -8.60 9.03 17.31
CA GLN A 176 -9.65 9.33 18.29
C GLN A 176 -9.09 9.49 19.71
N VAL A 177 -8.24 8.56 20.18
CA VAL A 177 -7.65 8.69 21.52
C VAL A 177 -6.74 9.91 21.61
N LEU A 178 -5.98 10.22 20.56
CA LEU A 178 -5.16 11.44 20.49
C LEU A 178 -6.04 12.68 20.57
N PHE A 179 -7.11 12.74 19.77
CA PHE A 179 -8.05 13.85 19.79
C PHE A 179 -8.70 14.03 21.17
N GLN A 180 -9.16 12.95 21.82
CA GLN A 180 -9.75 13.02 23.15
C GLN A 180 -8.74 13.46 24.21
N GLU A 181 -7.53 12.91 24.17
CA GLU A 181 -6.46 13.28 25.10
C GLU A 181 -6.09 14.75 24.96
N PHE A 182 -5.98 15.24 23.72
CA PHE A 182 -5.65 16.63 23.47
C PHE A 182 -6.82 17.56 23.88
N ASN A 183 -8.07 17.12 23.71
CA ASN A 183 -9.26 17.89 24.10
C ASN A 183 -9.38 18.05 25.61
N LYS A 184 -9.14 16.98 26.38
CA LYS A 184 -9.16 17.03 27.85
C LYS A 184 -8.20 18.07 28.42
N ARG A 185 -7.13 18.40 27.70
CA ARG A 185 -6.14 19.39 28.11
C ARG A 185 -6.47 20.82 27.73
N ASN A 186 -7.65 21.06 27.17
CA ASN A 186 -8.06 22.37 26.66
C ASN A 186 -7.06 22.97 25.66
N ILE A 187 -6.32 22.12 24.92
CA ILE A 187 -5.47 22.58 23.81
C ILE A 187 -6.32 23.30 22.74
N PHE A 188 -7.66 23.17 22.79
CA PHE A 188 -8.59 23.64 21.76
C PHE A 188 -9.54 24.78 22.17
N HIS A 189 -9.56 25.22 23.44
CA HIS A 189 -10.61 26.14 23.92
C HIS A 189 -10.41 27.61 23.51
N ASP A 190 -9.20 28.03 23.14
CA ASP A 190 -8.87 29.44 22.87
C ASP A 190 -8.50 29.75 21.40
N TYR A 191 -8.79 28.87 20.44
CA TYR A 191 -8.20 28.96 19.10
C TYR A 191 -9.19 29.30 17.97
N SER A 192 -8.97 30.45 17.33
CA SER A 192 -9.70 30.94 16.15
C SER A 192 -8.89 30.75 14.84
N GLY A 193 -9.04 29.60 14.18
CA GLY A 193 -8.54 29.33 12.80
C GLY A 193 -7.10 28.80 12.67
N ASN A 194 -6.76 28.30 11.46
CA ASN A 194 -5.50 27.70 10.93
C ASN A 194 -4.71 26.68 11.79
N GLU A 195 -4.73 26.75 13.12
CA GLU A 195 -3.95 25.89 14.02
C GLU A 195 -4.65 24.55 14.31
N GLN A 196 -5.97 24.46 14.12
CA GLN A 196 -6.67 23.17 14.10
C GLN A 196 -6.15 22.25 12.97
N ASP A 197 -5.76 22.83 11.83
CA ASP A 197 -5.15 22.09 10.73
C ASP A 197 -3.73 21.64 11.09
N VAL A 198 -2.94 22.49 11.74
CA VAL A 198 -1.59 22.15 12.25
C VAL A 198 -1.64 20.99 13.25
N LEU A 199 -2.59 21.01 14.18
CA LEU A 199 -2.71 19.95 15.18
C LEU A 199 -3.26 18.65 14.58
N LYS A 200 -4.17 18.75 13.60
CA LYS A 200 -4.61 17.59 12.82
C LYS A 200 -3.46 16.99 12.01
N GLU A 201 -2.59 17.82 11.43
CA GLU A 201 -1.36 17.39 10.79
C GLU A 201 -0.40 16.71 11.78
N ALA A 202 -0.24 17.27 12.98
CA ALA A 202 0.58 16.67 14.04
C ALA A 202 0.06 15.28 14.45
N MET A 203 -1.25 15.15 14.71
CA MET A 203 -1.87 13.85 15.00
C MET A 203 -1.65 12.85 13.88
N ASN A 204 -1.91 13.23 12.62
CA ASN A 204 -1.68 12.35 11.48
C ASN A 204 -0.20 11.97 11.35
N GLY A 205 0.74 12.88 11.62
CA GLY A 205 2.18 12.61 11.62
C GLY A 205 2.59 11.58 12.69
N ILE A 206 2.02 11.69 13.89
CA ILE A 206 2.21 10.72 14.98
C ILE A 206 1.67 9.35 14.57
N VAL A 207 0.41 9.27 14.12
CA VAL A 207 -0.23 8.00 13.73
C VAL A 207 0.49 7.36 12.54
N TYR A 208 0.90 8.17 11.56
CA TYR A 208 1.68 7.69 10.43
C TYR A 208 3.04 7.12 10.86
N SER A 209 3.70 7.73 11.85
CA SER A 209 4.94 7.19 12.42
C SER A 209 4.70 5.86 13.11
N CYS A 210 3.57 5.72 13.83
CA CYS A 210 3.13 4.44 14.39
C CYS A 210 2.86 3.39 13.31
N TYR A 211 2.16 3.76 12.22
CA TYR A 211 1.90 2.85 11.11
C TYR A 211 3.19 2.38 10.45
N LYS A 212 4.07 3.31 10.08
CA LYS A 212 5.37 2.99 9.48
C LYS A 212 6.14 1.99 10.34
N PHE A 213 6.16 2.24 11.64
CA PHE A 213 6.88 1.41 12.59
C PHE A 213 6.29 0.01 12.76
N TYR A 214 4.97 -0.10 12.95
CA TYR A 214 4.33 -1.38 13.24
C TYR A 214 3.91 -2.18 12.00
N SER A 215 3.92 -1.58 10.81
CA SER A 215 3.44 -2.22 9.58
C SER A 215 4.12 -3.57 9.31
N GLU A 216 5.44 -3.66 9.45
CA GLU A 216 6.17 -4.91 9.25
C GLU A 216 5.83 -5.98 10.29
N LYS A 217 5.83 -5.60 11.57
CA LYS A 217 5.50 -6.49 12.71
C LYS A 217 4.09 -7.06 12.59
N GLU A 218 3.12 -6.23 12.20
CA GLU A 218 1.71 -6.58 12.09
C GLU A 218 1.35 -7.20 10.73
N LYS A 219 2.34 -7.44 9.86
CA LYS A 219 2.18 -7.94 8.48
C LYS A 219 1.17 -7.11 7.68
N LEU A 220 1.28 -5.79 7.78
CA LEU A 220 0.47 -4.83 7.03
C LEU A 220 1.22 -4.37 5.77
N PRO A 221 0.51 -3.84 4.76
CA PRO A 221 1.14 -3.20 3.61
C PRO A 221 2.15 -2.14 4.03
N SER A 222 3.27 -2.05 3.32
CA SER A 222 4.23 -0.99 3.59
C SER A 222 3.63 0.37 3.25
N VAL A 223 4.18 1.41 3.89
CA VAL A 223 3.86 2.82 3.60
C VAL A 223 3.96 3.13 2.11
N ASP A 224 4.95 2.59 1.41
CA ASP A 224 5.14 2.82 -0.02
C ASP A 224 4.03 2.20 -0.87
N VAL A 225 3.52 1.03 -0.46
CA VAL A 225 2.35 0.42 -1.09
C VAL A 225 1.12 1.30 -0.89
N ILE A 226 0.85 1.76 0.35
CA ILE A 226 -0.29 2.65 0.63
C ILE A 226 -0.22 3.93 -0.19
N LYS A 227 0.96 4.57 -0.27
CA LYS A 227 1.16 5.78 -1.09
C LYS A 227 0.93 5.54 -2.59
N LYS A 228 1.35 4.39 -3.12
CA LYS A 228 1.08 4.03 -4.52
C LYS A 228 -0.42 3.82 -4.75
N ILE A 229 -1.13 3.18 -3.80
CA ILE A 229 -2.59 3.03 -3.86
C ILE A 229 -3.26 4.40 -3.88
N MET A 230 -2.94 5.26 -2.91
CA MET A 230 -3.45 6.64 -2.82
C MET A 230 -3.25 7.43 -4.12
N LYS A 231 -2.10 7.27 -4.78
CA LYS A 231 -1.80 7.95 -6.05
C LYS A 231 -2.65 7.45 -7.23
N GLU A 232 -2.93 6.16 -7.27
CA GLU A 232 -3.54 5.49 -8.43
C GLU A 232 -5.06 5.37 -8.33
N VAL A 233 -5.61 5.32 -7.12
CA VAL A 233 -7.06 5.23 -6.88
C VAL A 233 -7.84 6.34 -7.60
N PRO A 234 -7.44 7.63 -7.61
CA PRO A 234 -8.17 8.66 -8.36
C PRO A 234 -8.28 8.40 -9.87
N GLN A 235 -7.37 7.61 -10.45
CA GLN A 235 -7.41 7.25 -11.88
C GLN A 235 -8.27 6.01 -12.17
N SER A 236 -8.63 5.26 -11.13
CA SER A 236 -9.30 3.96 -11.24
C SER A 236 -10.77 4.04 -11.67
N ILE A 237 -11.39 5.21 -11.61
CA ILE A 237 -12.78 5.39 -12.05
C ILE A 237 -12.97 5.31 -13.57
N ASN A 238 -11.86 5.35 -14.33
CA ASN A 238 -11.87 5.22 -15.78
C ASN A 238 -12.03 3.77 -16.25
N TYR A 239 -11.97 2.79 -15.33
CA TYR A 239 -12.20 1.39 -15.66
C TYR A 239 -13.71 1.08 -15.76
N PRO A 240 -14.09 0.01 -16.48
CA PRO A 240 -15.49 -0.31 -16.76
C PRO A 240 -16.33 -0.56 -15.49
N ASP A 241 -15.71 -1.15 -14.48
CA ASP A 241 -16.35 -1.53 -13.22
C ASP A 241 -15.32 -1.54 -12.07
N SER A 242 -15.83 -1.49 -10.84
CA SER A 242 -15.01 -1.42 -9.62
C SER A 242 -14.13 -2.64 -9.39
N GLU A 243 -14.55 -3.82 -9.87
CA GLU A 243 -13.80 -5.05 -9.69
C GLU A 243 -12.60 -5.10 -10.64
N THR A 244 -12.80 -4.80 -11.92
CA THR A 244 -11.72 -4.64 -12.90
C THR A 244 -10.72 -3.58 -12.44
N ALA A 245 -11.22 -2.44 -11.93
CA ALA A 245 -10.39 -1.36 -11.40
C ALA A 245 -9.50 -1.84 -10.23
N ALA A 246 -10.07 -2.59 -9.29
CA ALA A 246 -9.34 -3.09 -8.13
C ALA A 246 -8.23 -4.07 -8.52
N TYR A 247 -8.52 -5.06 -9.38
CA TYR A 247 -7.48 -5.99 -9.84
C TYR A 247 -6.39 -5.28 -10.65
N ARG A 248 -6.75 -4.32 -11.50
CA ARG A 248 -5.77 -3.52 -12.25
C ARG A 248 -4.84 -2.71 -11.34
N LEU A 249 -5.37 -2.17 -10.24
CA LEU A 249 -4.54 -1.53 -9.21
C LEU A 249 -3.57 -2.52 -8.56
N ILE A 250 -4.02 -3.71 -8.17
CA ILE A 250 -3.15 -4.75 -7.60
C ILE A 250 -2.08 -5.20 -8.59
N SER A 251 -2.46 -5.41 -9.86
CA SER A 251 -1.52 -5.74 -10.95
C SER A 251 -0.43 -4.69 -11.08
N LYS A 252 -0.81 -3.40 -11.11
CA LYS A 252 0.13 -2.29 -11.31
C LYS A 252 1.02 -2.02 -10.10
N ILE A 253 0.48 -2.11 -8.88
CA ILE A 253 1.13 -1.63 -7.66
C ILE A 253 1.87 -2.74 -6.92
N ILE A 254 1.34 -3.96 -6.97
CA ILE A 254 1.84 -5.11 -6.20
C ILE A 254 2.51 -6.12 -7.12
N ILE A 255 1.76 -6.71 -8.04
CA ILE A 255 2.24 -7.86 -8.82
C ILE A 255 3.35 -7.45 -9.77
N ASP A 256 3.17 -6.35 -10.51
CA ASP A 256 4.16 -5.92 -11.49
C ASP A 256 5.54 -5.62 -10.87
N PRO A 257 5.66 -4.82 -9.79
CA PRO A 257 6.95 -4.62 -9.14
C PRO A 257 7.58 -5.91 -8.60
N ILE A 258 6.78 -6.86 -8.13
CA ILE A 258 7.27 -8.15 -7.62
C ILE A 258 7.84 -9.00 -8.75
N ILE A 259 7.04 -9.21 -9.80
CA ILE A 259 7.44 -10.01 -10.95
C ILE A 259 8.61 -9.33 -11.67
N MET A 260 8.57 -8.02 -11.84
CA MET A 260 9.66 -7.28 -12.49
C MET A 260 10.90 -7.19 -11.63
N GLY A 261 10.80 -7.00 -10.32
CA GLY A 261 11.97 -6.94 -9.43
C GLY A 261 12.84 -8.20 -9.54
N VAL A 262 12.22 -9.37 -9.65
CA VAL A 262 12.90 -10.66 -9.84
C VAL A 262 13.41 -10.87 -11.28
N ASN A 263 12.85 -10.15 -12.25
CA ASN A 263 13.14 -10.35 -13.68
C ASN A 263 13.76 -9.11 -14.37
N TYR A 264 14.15 -8.10 -13.61
CA TYR A 264 14.48 -6.74 -14.08
C TYR A 264 15.65 -6.73 -15.06
N GLU A 265 16.80 -7.31 -14.67
CA GLU A 265 17.99 -7.38 -15.50
C GLU A 265 17.73 -8.12 -16.82
N LYS A 266 16.91 -9.17 -16.77
CA LYS A 266 16.58 -10.00 -17.93
C LYS A 266 15.64 -9.28 -18.90
N HIS A 267 14.69 -8.50 -18.38
CA HIS A 267 13.79 -7.69 -19.19
C HIS A 267 14.51 -6.52 -19.87
N TYR A 268 15.38 -5.79 -19.15
CA TYR A 268 16.13 -4.68 -19.73
C TYR A 268 17.21 -5.12 -20.71
N HIS A 269 17.86 -6.26 -20.47
CA HIS A 269 18.71 -6.91 -21.48
C HIS A 269 17.92 -7.18 -22.78
N LEU A 270 16.66 -7.58 -22.67
CA LEU A 270 15.79 -7.82 -23.83
C LEU A 270 15.39 -6.54 -24.56
N LEU A 271 15.04 -5.47 -23.84
CA LEU A 271 14.74 -4.16 -24.43
C LEU A 271 15.97 -3.61 -25.17
N HIS A 272 17.15 -3.77 -24.57
CA HIS A 272 18.42 -3.39 -25.19
C HIS A 272 18.71 -4.22 -26.46
N LEU A 273 18.55 -5.55 -26.40
CA LEU A 273 18.70 -6.42 -27.56
C LEU A 273 17.68 -6.11 -28.67
N ASN A 274 16.42 -5.81 -28.32
CA ASN A 274 15.39 -5.41 -29.28
C ASN A 274 15.68 -4.04 -29.92
N ALA A 275 16.21 -3.08 -29.15
CA ALA A 275 16.64 -1.79 -29.68
C ALA A 275 17.87 -1.94 -30.61
N LEU A 276 18.84 -2.78 -30.22
CA LEU A 276 20.00 -3.15 -31.05
C LEU A 276 19.57 -3.86 -32.34
N ALA A 277 18.63 -4.79 -32.26
CA ALA A 277 18.07 -5.49 -33.42
C ALA A 277 17.46 -4.50 -34.42
N LYS A 278 16.59 -3.60 -33.95
CA LYS A 278 15.95 -2.58 -34.78
C LYS A 278 16.96 -1.62 -35.43
N THR A 279 18.02 -1.26 -34.71
CA THR A 279 19.07 -0.36 -35.21
C THR A 279 20.05 -1.05 -36.17
N LEU A 280 20.32 -2.34 -36.00
CA LEU A 280 21.18 -3.13 -36.88
C LEU A 280 20.46 -3.56 -38.17
N ILE A 281 19.17 -3.90 -38.10
CA ILE A 281 18.34 -4.20 -39.29
C ILE A 281 18.20 -2.94 -40.18
N ALA A 282 18.28 -1.74 -39.60
CA ALA A 282 18.23 -0.47 -40.32
C ALA A 282 19.56 -0.09 -41.01
N LYS A 283 20.65 -0.80 -40.75
CA LYS A 283 21.91 -0.65 -41.48
C LYS A 283 21.97 -1.73 -42.56
N ASP A 284 22.42 -1.39 -43.76
CA ASP A 284 22.65 -2.34 -44.87
C ASP A 284 23.77 -3.34 -44.51
N ILE A 285 23.45 -4.31 -43.65
CA ILE A 285 24.34 -5.39 -43.24
C ILE A 285 24.17 -6.54 -44.25
N PRO A 286 25.26 -7.15 -44.73
CA PRO A 286 25.20 -8.31 -45.65
C PRO A 286 24.30 -9.44 -45.12
N ASP A 287 23.49 -10.04 -46.00
CA ASP A 287 22.43 -11.00 -45.66
C ASP A 287 22.86 -12.17 -44.74
N SER A 288 24.11 -12.62 -44.85
CA SER A 288 24.67 -13.71 -44.04
C SER A 288 24.80 -13.35 -42.55
N HIS A 289 25.08 -12.08 -42.23
CA HIS A 289 25.16 -11.59 -40.86
C HIS A 289 23.77 -11.29 -40.29
N ASN A 290 22.84 -10.88 -41.15
CA ASN A 290 21.43 -10.64 -40.81
C ASN A 290 20.74 -11.94 -40.37
N HIS A 291 21.02 -13.07 -41.02
CA HIS A 291 20.47 -14.37 -40.64
C HIS A 291 20.96 -14.87 -39.27
N LYS A 292 22.27 -14.75 -38.99
CA LYS A 292 22.85 -15.17 -37.71
C LYS A 292 22.36 -14.29 -36.54
N TYR A 293 22.18 -13.00 -36.78
CA TYR A 293 21.62 -12.07 -35.80
C TYR A 293 20.12 -12.32 -35.55
N LYS A 294 19.32 -12.55 -36.59
CA LYS A 294 17.91 -12.93 -36.45
C LYS A 294 17.75 -14.22 -35.66
N HIS A 295 18.58 -15.23 -35.94
CA HIS A 295 18.55 -16.49 -35.18
C HIS A 295 18.95 -16.28 -33.72
N TYR A 296 19.98 -15.49 -33.44
CA TYR A 296 20.39 -15.14 -32.07
C TYR A 296 19.31 -14.35 -31.31
N LEU A 297 18.60 -13.45 -32.00
CA LEU A 297 17.46 -12.71 -31.45
C LEU A 297 16.27 -13.63 -31.20
N ASP A 298 15.91 -14.50 -32.16
CA ASP A 298 14.84 -15.48 -32.01
C ASP A 298 15.13 -16.47 -30.88
N ASP A 299 16.36 -16.96 -30.75
CA ASP A 299 16.77 -17.86 -29.66
C ASP A 299 16.72 -17.17 -28.29
N ASN A 300 17.15 -15.91 -28.19
CA ASN A 300 17.11 -15.16 -26.92
C ASN A 300 15.72 -14.62 -26.57
N LEU A 301 14.87 -14.33 -27.56
CA LEU A 301 13.47 -13.96 -27.38
C LEU A 301 12.63 -15.18 -26.95
N ASN A 302 12.88 -16.35 -27.55
CA ASN A 302 12.16 -17.59 -27.25
C ASN A 302 12.67 -18.31 -25.98
N ASN A 303 13.93 -18.13 -25.57
CA ASN A 303 14.46 -18.65 -24.29
C ASN A 303 14.34 -17.67 -23.12
N ASN A 304 13.54 -16.60 -23.25
CA ASN A 304 13.39 -15.62 -22.19
C ASN A 304 12.62 -16.20 -20.98
N LYS A 305 13.31 -16.28 -19.84
CA LYS A 305 12.72 -16.70 -18.55
C LYS A 305 11.51 -15.86 -18.12
N PHE A 306 11.41 -14.59 -18.54
CA PHE A 306 10.26 -13.74 -18.24
C PHE A 306 9.01 -14.15 -19.03
N ILE A 307 9.14 -14.39 -20.35
CA ILE A 307 8.01 -14.84 -21.18
C ILE A 307 7.55 -16.23 -20.74
N ARG A 308 8.48 -17.10 -20.29
CA ARG A 308 8.17 -18.43 -19.74
C ARG A 308 7.23 -18.40 -18.54
N LEU A 309 7.18 -17.32 -17.77
CA LEU A 309 6.22 -17.17 -16.66
C LEU A 309 4.76 -17.26 -17.14
N PHE A 310 4.51 -16.78 -18.36
CA PHE A 310 3.20 -16.73 -18.99
C PHE A 310 2.91 -17.97 -19.84
N PHE A 311 3.85 -18.92 -19.91
CA PHE A 311 3.59 -20.18 -20.61
C PHE A 311 2.65 -21.05 -19.80
N LEU A 312 1.61 -21.52 -20.49
CA LEU A 312 0.60 -22.39 -19.94
C LEU A 312 0.88 -23.83 -20.35
N ASP A 313 0.44 -24.76 -19.50
CA ASP A 313 0.50 -26.18 -19.83
C ASP A 313 -0.53 -26.53 -20.92
N LYS A 314 -0.63 -27.81 -21.27
CA LYS A 314 -1.58 -28.28 -22.30
C LYS A 314 -3.05 -28.06 -21.93
N THR A 315 -3.35 -27.74 -20.66
CA THR A 315 -4.71 -27.48 -20.19
C THR A 315 -5.08 -26.00 -20.24
N PHE A 316 -4.13 -25.11 -20.55
CA PHE A 316 -4.32 -23.65 -20.59
C PHE A 316 -4.90 -23.07 -19.28
N ASP A 317 -4.79 -23.84 -18.19
CA ASP A 317 -5.26 -23.41 -16.88
C ASP A 317 -4.20 -22.52 -16.24
N ILE A 318 -4.50 -21.23 -16.12
CA ILE A 318 -3.61 -20.24 -15.49
C ILE A 318 -3.22 -20.67 -14.07
N ARG A 319 -4.07 -21.41 -13.34
CA ARG A 319 -3.74 -21.89 -11.99
C ARG A 319 -2.52 -22.80 -11.93
N LYS A 320 -2.15 -23.42 -13.05
CA LYS A 320 -0.98 -24.31 -13.15
C LYS A 320 0.27 -23.60 -13.65
N SER A 321 0.18 -22.31 -13.96
CA SER A 321 1.30 -21.52 -14.46
C SER A 321 2.28 -21.14 -13.34
N GLU A 322 3.53 -20.92 -13.73
CA GLU A 322 4.53 -20.34 -12.82
C GLU A 322 4.13 -18.93 -12.37
N LEU A 323 3.44 -18.16 -13.23
CA LEU A 323 2.86 -16.87 -12.85
C LEU A 323 1.92 -17.01 -11.65
N TYR A 324 0.96 -17.93 -11.70
CA TYR A 324 -0.01 -18.11 -10.62
C TYR A 324 0.68 -18.50 -9.31
N GLN A 325 1.64 -19.43 -9.35
CA GLN A 325 2.38 -19.84 -8.15
C GLN A 325 3.08 -18.66 -7.47
N ARG A 326 3.74 -17.81 -8.26
CA ARG A 326 4.43 -16.62 -7.73
C ARG A 326 3.46 -15.58 -7.18
N VAL A 327 2.36 -15.32 -7.89
CA VAL A 327 1.33 -14.36 -7.45
C VAL A 327 0.62 -14.87 -6.20
N GLU A 328 0.27 -16.15 -6.15
CA GLU A 328 -0.33 -16.79 -4.98
C GLU A 328 0.56 -16.64 -3.75
N GLN A 329 1.84 -17.01 -3.87
CA GLN A 329 2.78 -16.92 -2.76
C GLN A 329 2.79 -15.50 -2.17
N HIS A 330 2.98 -14.48 -3.00
CA HIS A 330 3.08 -13.11 -2.53
C HIS A 330 1.76 -12.51 -2.05
N LEU A 331 0.63 -12.78 -2.72
CA LEU A 331 -0.66 -12.29 -2.24
C LEU A 331 -1.07 -12.94 -0.91
N ARG A 332 -0.69 -14.20 -0.67
CA ARG A 332 -0.93 -14.87 0.62
C ARG A 332 0.00 -14.39 1.73
N GLU A 333 1.22 -13.96 1.41
CA GLU A 333 2.11 -13.27 2.36
C GLU A 333 1.48 -11.95 2.86
N ILE A 334 0.73 -11.25 2.00
CA ILE A 334 0.04 -10.00 2.32
C ILE A 334 -1.31 -10.26 3.01
N ASN A 335 -2.12 -11.16 2.46
CA ASN A 335 -3.41 -11.55 3.01
C ASN A 335 -3.56 -13.06 2.97
N GLU A 336 -3.29 -13.73 4.09
CA GLU A 336 -3.42 -15.18 4.22
C GLU A 336 -4.83 -15.70 3.87
N ASN A 337 -5.85 -14.87 4.04
CA ASN A 337 -7.27 -15.19 3.84
C ASN A 337 -7.79 -14.84 2.43
N ILE A 338 -6.90 -14.46 1.50
CA ILE A 338 -7.30 -14.19 0.11
C ILE A 338 -7.82 -15.47 -0.56
N SER A 339 -8.96 -15.37 -1.25
CA SER A 339 -9.58 -16.53 -1.90
C SER A 339 -8.79 -16.93 -3.16
N ALA A 340 -8.84 -18.23 -3.50
CA ALA A 340 -8.19 -18.73 -4.72
C ALA A 340 -8.78 -18.12 -6.01
N ASP A 341 -10.05 -17.69 -5.98
CA ASP A 341 -10.72 -17.01 -7.09
C ASP A 341 -10.18 -15.57 -7.26
N ASP A 342 -9.99 -14.84 -6.16
CA ASP A 342 -9.40 -13.50 -6.19
C ASP A 342 -7.94 -13.55 -6.70
N ILE A 343 -7.16 -14.54 -6.25
CA ILE A 343 -5.80 -14.77 -6.79
C ILE A 343 -5.85 -15.02 -8.29
N LEU A 344 -6.77 -15.87 -8.77
CA LEU A 344 -6.90 -16.15 -10.19
C LEU A 344 -7.26 -14.89 -10.98
N ARG A 345 -8.21 -14.07 -10.49
CA ARG A 345 -8.61 -12.83 -11.14
C ARG A 345 -7.46 -11.81 -11.19
N CYS A 346 -6.68 -11.69 -10.11
CA CYS A 346 -5.43 -10.93 -10.09
C CYS A 346 -4.44 -11.43 -11.16
N CYS A 347 -4.26 -12.76 -11.29
CA CYS A 347 -3.36 -13.34 -12.29
C CYS A 347 -3.84 -13.06 -13.72
N LYS A 348 -5.15 -13.18 -13.97
CA LYS A 348 -5.77 -12.91 -15.27
C LYS A 348 -5.61 -11.45 -15.68
N ASP A 349 -5.90 -10.52 -14.77
CA ASP A 349 -5.69 -9.11 -15.05
C ASP A 349 -4.19 -8.80 -15.27
N TYR A 350 -3.30 -9.33 -14.43
CA TYR A 350 -1.86 -9.13 -14.60
C TYR A 350 -1.34 -9.72 -15.91
N TYR A 351 -1.86 -10.87 -16.35
CA TYR A 351 -1.52 -11.48 -17.64
C TYR A 351 -1.77 -10.50 -18.79
N GLU A 352 -2.97 -9.90 -18.86
CA GLU A 352 -3.29 -8.90 -19.87
C GLU A 352 -2.49 -7.61 -19.69
N PHE A 353 -2.42 -7.10 -18.47
CA PHE A 353 -1.65 -5.90 -18.15
C PHE A 353 -0.19 -6.01 -18.60
N ALA A 354 0.47 -7.12 -18.28
CA ALA A 354 1.86 -7.38 -18.67
C ALA A 354 1.99 -7.58 -20.18
N ARG A 355 1.04 -8.30 -20.81
CA ARG A 355 1.01 -8.48 -22.27
C ARG A 355 1.00 -7.14 -22.99
N GLU A 356 0.13 -6.23 -22.57
CA GLU A 356 -0.01 -4.89 -23.14
C GLU A 356 1.20 -4.01 -22.81
N LYS A 357 1.53 -3.86 -21.52
CA LYS A 357 2.59 -2.97 -21.04
C LYS A 357 3.96 -3.30 -21.63
N TYR A 358 4.26 -4.59 -21.81
CA TYR A 358 5.56 -5.07 -22.29
C TYR A 358 5.52 -5.54 -23.74
N ALA A 359 4.40 -5.36 -24.44
CA ALA A 359 4.19 -5.80 -25.83
C ALA A 359 4.61 -7.27 -26.04
N LEU A 360 4.20 -8.14 -25.11
CA LEU A 360 4.57 -9.55 -25.15
C LEU A 360 3.88 -10.25 -26.31
N LYS A 361 4.65 -11.03 -27.08
CA LYS A 361 4.12 -11.90 -28.15
C LYS A 361 3.55 -13.19 -27.55
N ILE A 362 2.59 -13.03 -26.65
CA ILE A 362 1.78 -14.12 -26.10
C ILE A 362 0.31 -13.84 -26.45
N PRO A 363 -0.51 -14.88 -26.65
CA PRO A 363 -1.94 -14.75 -26.90
C PRO A 363 -2.68 -14.00 -25.81
N SER A 364 -3.76 -13.36 -26.22
CA SER A 364 -4.65 -12.63 -25.33
C SER A 364 -5.30 -13.56 -24.32
N LEU A 365 -5.75 -13.00 -23.20
CA LEU A 365 -6.48 -13.77 -22.19
C LEU A 365 -7.76 -14.38 -22.79
N ALA A 366 -8.43 -13.69 -23.70
CA ALA A 366 -9.62 -14.21 -24.38
C ALA A 366 -9.32 -15.49 -25.19
N GLU A 367 -8.19 -15.53 -25.92
CA GLU A 367 -7.75 -16.72 -26.65
C GLU A 367 -7.37 -17.87 -25.69
N VAL A 368 -6.74 -17.55 -24.56
CA VAL A 368 -6.41 -18.52 -23.51
C VAL A 368 -7.68 -19.14 -22.91
N GLU A 369 -8.64 -18.31 -22.51
CA GLU A 369 -9.91 -18.76 -21.89
C GLU A 369 -10.75 -19.58 -22.86
N PHE A 370 -10.80 -19.19 -24.14
CA PHE A 370 -11.47 -19.98 -25.18
C PHE A 370 -10.82 -21.37 -25.33
N THR A 371 -9.49 -21.44 -25.34
CA THR A 371 -8.76 -22.71 -25.45
C THR A 371 -8.94 -23.59 -24.21
N GLU A 372 -8.94 -22.98 -23.02
CA GLU A 372 -9.21 -23.65 -21.74
C GLU A 372 -10.62 -24.28 -21.75
N GLN A 373 -11.63 -23.54 -22.22
CA GLN A 373 -13.01 -24.03 -22.36
C GLN A 373 -13.11 -25.22 -23.34
N LEU A 374 -12.47 -25.14 -24.51
CA LEU A 374 -12.42 -26.25 -25.47
C LEU A 374 -11.77 -27.50 -24.87
N THR A 375 -10.71 -27.31 -24.07
CA THR A 375 -10.00 -28.41 -23.43
C THR A 375 -10.87 -29.07 -22.34
N ARG A 376 -11.54 -28.27 -21.51
CA ARG A 376 -12.45 -28.77 -20.46
C ARG A 376 -13.69 -29.47 -21.00
N SER A 377 -14.19 -29.05 -22.17
CA SER A 377 -15.35 -29.67 -22.85
C SER A 377 -14.99 -30.93 -23.66
N GLY A 378 -13.73 -31.37 -23.65
CA GLY A 378 -13.30 -32.58 -24.35
C GLY A 378 -13.05 -32.39 -25.85
N HIS A 379 -13.15 -31.16 -26.37
CA HIS A 379 -12.85 -30.81 -27.76
C HIS A 379 -11.33 -30.64 -27.99
N ILE A 380 -10.55 -31.65 -27.60
CA ILE A 380 -9.07 -31.61 -27.58
C ILE A 380 -8.50 -31.33 -28.98
N SER A 381 -9.07 -31.89 -30.04
CA SER A 381 -8.63 -31.63 -31.42
C SER A 381 -8.80 -30.17 -31.84
N ALA A 382 -9.92 -29.54 -31.48
CA ALA A 382 -10.18 -28.12 -31.75
C ALA A 382 -9.26 -27.21 -30.91
N ALA A 383 -8.97 -27.59 -29.66
CA ALA A 383 -8.00 -26.89 -28.82
C ALA A 383 -6.57 -26.98 -29.39
N ILE A 384 -6.18 -28.14 -29.95
CA ILE A 384 -4.88 -28.34 -30.63
C ILE A 384 -4.80 -27.54 -31.94
N GLU A 385 -5.90 -27.46 -32.70
CA GLU A 385 -5.97 -26.67 -33.93
C GLU A 385 -5.90 -25.17 -33.64
N HIS A 386 -6.66 -24.69 -32.66
CA HIS A 386 -6.57 -23.32 -32.15
C HIS A 386 -5.15 -22.99 -31.66
N ARG A 387 -4.48 -23.94 -30.98
CA ARG A 387 -3.07 -23.83 -30.57
C ARG A 387 -2.08 -23.71 -31.73
N ARG A 388 -2.38 -24.29 -32.90
CA ARG A 388 -1.51 -24.21 -34.10
C ARG A 388 -1.68 -22.90 -34.87
N HIS A 389 -2.85 -22.29 -34.78
CA HIS A 389 -3.17 -21.01 -35.45
C HIS A 389 -2.93 -19.78 -34.56
N GLY A 390 -3.05 -19.91 -33.24
CA GLY A 390 -2.54 -18.94 -32.27
C GLY A 390 -1.05 -19.15 -32.04
N THR A 391 -0.27 -18.08 -31.98
CA THR A 391 1.21 -18.03 -31.92
C THR A 391 1.82 -18.76 -30.71
N TYR A 392 1.71 -20.07 -30.62
CA TYR A 392 2.28 -20.90 -29.55
C TYR A 392 3.08 -22.05 -30.15
N LEU A 393 4.38 -21.83 -30.33
CA LEU A 393 5.47 -22.78 -30.08
C LEU A 393 6.81 -22.15 -30.50
N PRO A 394 7.85 -22.19 -29.65
CA PRO A 394 9.20 -22.40 -30.17
C PRO A 394 9.16 -23.76 -30.89
N ARG A 395 9.57 -23.80 -32.15
CA ARG A 395 9.72 -25.06 -32.89
C ARG A 395 10.74 -25.95 -32.16
N THR A 396 10.26 -26.95 -31.44
CA THR A 396 11.02 -28.15 -31.14
C THR A 396 10.14 -29.36 -31.41
N VAL A 397 10.17 -29.84 -32.64
CA VAL A 397 10.33 -31.26 -32.98
C VAL A 397 11.31 -31.32 -34.13
#